data_AF-A0A662X6I2-F1
#
_entry.id   AF-A0A662X6I2-F1
#
_cell.length_a   1.000
_cell.length_b   1.000
_cell.length_c   1.000
_cell.angle_alpha   90.00
_cell.angle_beta   90.00
_cell.angle_gamma   90.00
#
_symmetry.space_group_name_H-M   'P 1'
#
loop_
_entity.id
_entity.type
_entity.pdbx_description
1 polymer ?
#
loop_
_entity_poly.entity_id
_entity_poly.type
_entity_poly.pdbx_seq_one_letter_code
_entity_poly.pdbx_strand_id
1 'polypeptide(L)'
;MAFLCPGVSVAQISARLGLARYSLVLSGFVALYLLVFLALLWDTGVLDFLCVAAAVGAAFGVAHLRTKTRTLFFIPGNFLQDVASAIVCGPCAIAQMASHVEAYHPGTCSFRARSTLEGYVRQ
;
A
#
# COMPACT_ATOMS: atom_id res chain seq x y z
N MET A 1 5.71 -10.10 2.63
CA MET A 1 5.36 -8.80 3.24
C MET A 1 3.92 -8.40 2.98
N ALA A 2 3.45 -8.36 1.74
CA ALA A 2 2.10 -7.88 1.40
C ALA A 2 0.93 -8.58 2.14
N PHE A 3 1.05 -9.87 2.45
CA PHE A 3 0.04 -10.61 3.22
C PHE A 3 0.10 -10.39 4.74
N LEU A 4 1.31 -10.22 5.30
CA LEU A 4 1.53 -10.07 6.75
C LEU A 4 1.40 -8.61 7.21
N CYS A 5 1.90 -7.68 6.39
CA CYS A 5 1.96 -6.25 6.66
C CYS A 5 1.71 -5.47 5.36
N PRO A 6 0.47 -5.42 4.86
CA PRO A 6 0.15 -4.73 3.60
C PRO A 6 0.53 -3.25 3.66
N GLY A 7 0.38 -2.58 4.81
CA GLY A 7 0.78 -1.19 5.00
C GLY A 7 2.27 -0.91 4.75
N VAL A 8 3.15 -1.83 5.15
CA VAL A 8 4.60 -1.71 4.89
C VAL A 8 4.89 -1.84 3.41
N SER A 9 4.28 -2.82 2.74
CA SER A 9 4.44 -3.00 1.29
C SER A 9 3.89 -1.80 0.49
N VAL A 10 2.76 -1.23 0.90
CA VAL A 10 2.19 -0.01 0.28
C VAL A 10 3.09 1.20 0.52
N ALA A 11 3.64 1.35 1.73
CA ALA A 11 4.60 2.40 2.03
C ALA A 11 5.90 2.25 1.22
N GLN A 12 6.39 1.03 1.03
CA GLN A 12 7.56 0.75 0.17
C GLN A 12 7.28 1.10 -1.30
N ILE A 13 6.15 0.66 -1.85
CA ILE A 13 5.74 1.00 -3.23
C ILE A 13 5.63 2.52 -3.43
N SER A 14 4.93 3.21 -2.53
CA SER A 14 4.71 4.66 -2.64
C SER A 14 6.00 5.47 -2.56
N ALA A 15 6.93 5.08 -1.69
CA ALA A 15 8.25 5.69 -1.62
C ALA A 15 9.09 5.42 -2.89
N ARG A 16 8.97 4.23 -3.48
CA ARG A 16 9.68 3.88 -4.72
C ARG A 16 9.18 4.64 -5.94
N LEU A 17 7.88 4.83 -6.03
CA LEU A 17 7.27 5.61 -7.11
C LEU A 17 7.42 7.12 -6.91
N GLY A 18 8.01 7.57 -5.80
CA GLY A 18 8.14 9.00 -5.47
C GLY A 18 6.81 9.71 -5.21
N LEU A 19 5.73 8.96 -4.94
CA LEU A 19 4.38 9.51 -4.81
C LEU A 19 4.09 10.06 -3.40
N ALA A 20 4.65 9.42 -2.37
CA ALA A 20 4.48 9.84 -0.99
C ALA A 20 5.69 9.45 -0.15
N ARG A 21 5.88 10.17 0.97
CA ARG A 21 6.92 9.84 1.96
C ARG A 21 6.56 8.52 2.67
N TYR A 22 7.54 7.61 2.76
CA TYR A 22 7.40 6.33 3.46
C TYR A 22 6.74 6.47 4.84
N SER A 23 7.24 7.40 5.66
CA SER A 23 6.76 7.62 7.03
C SER A 23 5.30 8.09 7.08
N LEU A 24 4.85 8.88 6.10
CA LEU A 24 3.47 9.37 6.04
C LEU A 24 2.52 8.20 5.78
N VAL A 25 2.78 7.42 4.74
CA VAL A 25 1.95 6.27 4.39
C VAL A 25 1.93 5.24 5.51
N LEU A 26 3.09 4.94 6.11
CA LEU A 26 3.18 4.04 7.25
C LEU A 26 2.38 4.55 8.45
N SER A 27 2.50 5.84 8.79
CA SER A 27 1.74 6.44 9.89
C SER A 27 0.23 6.37 9.67
N GLY A 28 -0.25 6.54 8.42
CA GLY A 28 -1.65 6.38 8.07
C GLY A 28 -2.17 4.97 8.32
N PHE A 29 -1.41 3.94 7.95
CA PHE A 29 -1.77 2.54 8.24
C PHE A 29 -1.73 2.23 9.73
N VAL A 30 -0.75 2.74 10.47
CA VAL A 30 -0.70 2.60 11.94
C VAL A 30 -1.93 3.23 12.60
N ALA A 31 -2.30 4.45 12.17
CA ALA A 31 -3.49 5.12 12.67
C ALA A 31 -4.77 4.33 12.36
N LEU A 32 -4.87 3.74 11.16
CA LEU A 32 -5.99 2.88 10.78
C LEU A 32 -6.07 1.64 11.70
N TYR A 33 -4.96 0.95 11.95
CA TYR A 33 -4.95 -0.21 12.85
C TYR A 33 -5.32 0.16 14.29
N LEU A 34 -4.83 1.31 14.80
CA LEU A 34 -5.22 1.82 16.11
C LEU A 34 -6.70 2.17 16.17
N LEU A 35 -7.26 2.76 15.11
CA LEU A 35 -8.67 3.10 15.02
C LEU A 35 -9.55 1.84 15.01
N VAL A 36 -9.16 0.81 14.27
CA VAL A 36 -9.81 -0.51 14.32
C VAL A 36 -9.76 -1.08 15.73
N PHE A 37 -8.61 -1.04 16.39
CA PHE A 37 -8.47 -1.53 17.75
C PHE A 37 -9.37 -0.76 18.74
N LEU A 38 -9.45 0.56 18.61
CA LEU A 38 -10.35 1.39 19.42
C LEU A 38 -11.83 1.10 19.15
N ALA A 39 -12.23 0.90 17.89
CA ALA A 39 -13.60 0.52 17.53
C ALA A 39 -14.00 -0.83 18.15
N LEU A 40 -13.06 -1.79 18.22
CA LEU A 40 -13.28 -3.09 18.86
C LEU A 40 -13.42 -2.98 20.39
N LEU A 41 -12.76 -2.00 21.01
CA LEU A 41 -12.83 -1.78 22.46
C LEU A 41 -14.01 -0.89 22.87
N TRP A 42 -14.37 0.07 22.02
CA TRP A 42 -15.44 1.04 22.21
C TRP A 42 -16.42 0.94 21.06
N ASP A 43 -17.48 0.16 21.28
CA ASP A 43 -18.59 -0.04 20.35
C ASP A 43 -19.43 1.24 20.24
N THR A 44 -18.91 2.22 19.50
CA THR A 44 -19.59 3.48 19.19
C THR A 44 -19.74 3.59 17.68
N GLY A 45 -20.95 3.90 17.21
CA GLY A 45 -21.21 4.01 15.78
C GLY A 45 -20.35 5.06 15.05
N VAL A 46 -19.81 6.04 15.78
CA VAL A 46 -18.86 7.02 15.23
C VAL A 46 -17.52 6.38 14.90
N LEU A 47 -16.97 5.53 15.79
CA LEU A 47 -15.71 4.82 15.55
C LEU A 47 -15.86 3.86 14.36
N ASP A 48 -16.96 3.13 14.28
CA ASP A 48 -17.25 2.24 13.14
C ASP A 48 -17.35 2.99 11.82
N PHE A 49 -18.07 4.12 11.79
CA PHE A 49 -18.17 4.95 10.59
C PHE A 49 -16.80 5.45 10.14
N LEU A 50 -15.97 5.94 11.08
CA LEU A 50 -14.60 6.37 10.78
C LEU A 50 -13.73 5.20 10.28
N CYS A 51 -13.93 4.00 10.83
CA CYS A 51 -13.23 2.79 10.45
C CYS A 51 -13.52 2.41 8.99
N VAL A 52 -14.80 2.38 8.63
CA VAL A 52 -15.25 2.11 7.26
C VAL A 52 -14.74 3.19 6.30
N ALA A 53 -14.87 4.47 6.67
CA ALA A 53 -14.38 5.57 5.84
C ALA A 53 -12.85 5.49 5.61
N ALA A 54 -12.07 5.19 6.66
CA ALA A 54 -10.62 5.02 6.55
C ALA A 54 -10.25 3.80 5.68
N ALA A 55 -10.97 2.69 5.81
CA ALA A 55 -10.76 1.50 4.99
C ALA A 55 -11.04 1.76 3.50
N VAL A 56 -12.13 2.49 3.19
CA VAL A 56 -12.44 2.93 1.82
C VAL A 56 -11.35 3.85 1.27
N GLY A 57 -10.88 4.81 2.08
CA GLY A 57 -9.77 5.69 1.71
C GLY A 57 -8.47 4.91 1.41
N ALA A 58 -8.14 3.91 2.23
CA ALA A 58 -6.99 3.04 1.99
C ALA A 58 -7.13 2.23 0.70
N ALA A 59 -8.31 1.68 0.42
CA ALA A 59 -8.59 0.97 -0.83
C ALA A 59 -8.44 1.87 -2.06
N PHE A 60 -8.94 3.11 -2.00
CA PHE A 60 -8.75 4.10 -3.05
C PHE A 60 -7.28 4.47 -3.24
N GLY A 61 -6.52 4.61 -2.15
CA GLY A 61 -5.07 4.84 -2.19
C GLY A 61 -4.33 3.71 -2.90
N VAL A 62 -4.66 2.46 -2.61
CA VAL A 62 -4.09 1.28 -3.29
C VAL A 62 -4.46 1.27 -4.78
N ALA A 63 -5.72 1.57 -5.12
CA ALA A 63 -6.15 1.69 -6.53
C ALA A 63 -5.38 2.80 -7.26
N HIS A 64 -5.20 3.97 -6.64
CA HIS A 64 -4.42 5.07 -7.21
C HIS A 64 -2.95 4.68 -7.43
N LEU A 65 -2.32 4.00 -6.47
CA LEU A 65 -0.95 3.47 -6.64
C LEU A 65 -0.88 2.49 -7.82
N ARG A 66 -1.90 1.65 -7.98
CA ARG A 66 -1.98 0.70 -9.10
C ARG A 66 -2.10 1.42 -10.43
N THR A 67 -2.98 2.41 -10.54
CA THR A 67 -3.12 3.21 -11.76
C THR A 67 -1.83 3.95 -12.07
N LYS A 68 -1.17 4.55 -11.07
CA LYS A 68 0.13 5.21 -11.28
C LYS A 68 1.21 4.24 -11.76
N THR A 69 1.29 3.07 -11.15
CA THR A 69 2.20 2.00 -11.60
C THR A 69 1.92 1.65 -13.06
N ARG A 70 0.66 1.42 -13.44
CA ARG A 70 0.28 1.12 -14.83
C ARG A 70 0.64 2.24 -15.80
N THR A 71 0.42 3.50 -15.43
CA THR A 71 0.78 4.64 -16.29
C THR A 71 2.30 4.77 -16.47
N LEU A 72 3.09 4.46 -15.44
CA LEU A 72 4.56 4.51 -15.52
C LEU A 72 5.14 3.40 -16.39
N PHE A 73 4.50 2.23 -16.40
CA PHE A 73 4.93 1.06 -17.19
C PHE A 73 4.12 0.86 -18.48
N PHE A 74 3.30 1.84 -18.89
CA PHE A 74 2.46 1.78 -20.09
C PHE A 74 1.57 0.51 -20.19
N ILE A 75 1.06 0.02 -19.06
CA ILE A 75 0.21 -1.19 -19.01
C ILE A 75 -1.25 -0.79 -19.30
N PRO A 76 -1.90 -1.35 -20.33
CA PRO A 76 -3.24 -0.93 -20.76
C PRO A 76 -4.34 -1.30 -19.75
N GLY A 77 -5.35 -0.42 -19.64
CA GLY A 77 -6.69 -0.68 -19.09
C GLY A 77 -7.19 0.43 -18.16
N ASN A 78 -8.14 0.15 -17.26
CA ASN A 78 -8.97 1.19 -16.62
C ASN A 78 -8.91 1.22 -15.07
N PHE A 79 -9.33 2.35 -14.49
CA PHE A 79 -9.36 2.59 -13.04
C PHE A 79 -10.34 1.68 -12.29
N LEU A 80 -11.49 1.38 -12.88
CA LEU A 80 -12.52 0.55 -12.24
C LEU A 80 -12.02 -0.90 -12.03
N GLN A 81 -11.25 -1.43 -12.97
CA GLN A 81 -10.57 -2.71 -12.88
C GLN A 81 -9.52 -2.69 -11.77
N ASP A 82 -8.83 -1.57 -11.55
CA ASP A 82 -7.88 -1.43 -10.44
C ASP A 82 -8.59 -1.47 -9.08
N VAL A 83 -9.70 -0.74 -8.94
CA VAL A 83 -10.55 -0.79 -7.74
C VAL A 83 -11.09 -2.19 -7.49
N ALA A 84 -11.66 -2.84 -8.52
CA ALA A 84 -12.17 -4.20 -8.40
C ALA A 84 -11.08 -5.20 -7.98
N SER A 85 -9.87 -5.09 -8.56
CA SER A 85 -8.75 -5.96 -8.19
C SER A 85 -8.27 -5.74 -6.75
N ALA A 86 -8.32 -4.51 -6.25
CA ALA A 86 -7.97 -4.17 -4.88
C ALA A 86 -8.99 -4.73 -3.86
N ILE A 87 -10.26 -4.86 -4.25
CA ILE A 87 -11.32 -5.41 -3.40
C ILE A 87 -11.29 -6.95 -3.37
N VAL A 88 -11.12 -7.61 -4.53
CA VAL A 88 -11.18 -9.09 -4.62
C VAL A 88 -9.97 -9.76 -3.96
N CYS A 89 -8.75 -9.28 -4.23
CA CYS A 89 -7.56 -9.69 -3.50
C CYS A 89 -6.56 -8.54 -3.40
N GLY A 90 -6.82 -7.62 -2.46
CA GLY A 90 -5.91 -6.51 -2.15
C GLY A 90 -4.47 -6.94 -1.89
N PRO A 91 -4.20 -7.94 -1.03
CA PRO A 91 -2.84 -8.42 -0.77
C PRO A 91 -2.13 -8.95 -2.03
N CYS A 92 -2.86 -9.62 -2.93
CA CYS A 92 -2.31 -10.09 -4.21
C CYS A 92 -1.93 -8.91 -5.10
N ALA A 93 -2.81 -7.92 -5.22
CA ALA A 93 -2.56 -6.72 -6.03
C ALA A 93 -1.36 -5.93 -5.49
N ILE A 94 -1.24 -5.79 -4.16
CA ILE A 94 -0.09 -5.15 -3.50
C ILE A 94 1.19 -5.96 -3.73
N ALA A 95 1.13 -7.30 -3.60
CA ALA A 95 2.28 -8.18 -3.85
C ALA A 95 2.78 -8.05 -5.29
N GLN A 96 1.86 -8.11 -6.27
CA GLN A 96 2.18 -7.92 -7.68
C GLN A 96 2.86 -6.57 -7.91
N MET A 97 2.28 -5.48 -7.41
CA MET A 97 2.87 -4.14 -7.56
C MET A 97 4.24 -4.04 -6.90
N ALA A 98 4.41 -4.57 -5.69
CA ALA A 98 5.68 -4.55 -4.97
C ALA A 98 6.78 -5.28 -5.74
N SER A 99 6.45 -6.40 -6.38
CA SER A 99 7.40 -7.14 -7.25
C SER A 99 7.74 -6.36 -8.51
N HIS A 100 6.75 -5.75 -9.19
CA HIS A 100 6.98 -5.00 -10.43
C HIS A 100 7.84 -3.74 -10.23
N VAL A 101 7.66 -3.04 -9.11
CA VAL A 101 8.44 -1.82 -8.81
C VAL A 101 9.71 -2.11 -8.02
N GLU A 102 10.01 -3.40 -7.80
CA GLU A 102 11.17 -3.87 -7.03
C GLU A 102 11.29 -3.19 -5.65
N ALA A 103 10.15 -3.15 -4.94
CA ALA A 103 9.99 -2.43 -3.69
C ALA A 103 10.82 -3.01 -2.53
N TYR A 104 11.20 -4.29 -2.62
CA TYR A 104 11.92 -5.04 -1.60
C TYR A 104 12.99 -5.94 -2.25
N HIS A 105 13.91 -6.49 -1.44
CA HIS A 105 14.88 -7.48 -1.88
C HIS A 105 14.32 -8.91 -1.71
N PRO A 106 14.32 -9.74 -2.76
CA PRO A 106 13.89 -11.14 -2.66
C PRO A 106 14.64 -11.89 -1.55
N GLY A 107 13.94 -12.73 -0.79
CA GLY A 107 14.55 -13.52 0.28
C GLY A 107 14.90 -12.76 1.57
N THR A 108 14.67 -11.44 1.62
CA THR A 108 14.89 -10.65 2.85
C THR A 108 13.60 -9.99 3.34
N CYS A 109 13.45 -9.94 4.66
CA CYS A 109 12.35 -9.26 5.34
C CYS A 109 12.85 -7.90 5.83
N SER A 110 12.63 -6.83 5.06
CA SER A 110 12.99 -5.47 5.47
C SER A 110 11.75 -4.58 5.63
N PHE A 111 11.71 -3.83 6.74
CA PHE A 111 10.69 -2.83 7.05
C PHE A 111 11.10 -1.42 6.63
N ARG A 112 12.18 -1.29 5.85
CA ARG A 112 12.68 0.00 5.37
C ARG A 112 12.27 0.17 3.91
N ALA A 113 12.00 1.40 3.50
CA ALA A 113 11.97 1.74 2.08
C ALA A 113 13.37 1.55 1.49
N ARG A 114 13.45 0.82 0.39
CA ARG A 114 14.72 0.66 -0.32
C ARG A 114 15.09 2.00 -0.97
N SER A 115 16.35 2.40 -0.87
CA SER A 115 16.81 3.76 -1.21
C SER A 115 17.44 3.88 -2.61
N THR A 116 17.91 2.77 -3.19
CA THR A 116 18.60 2.73 -4.49
C THR A 116 18.08 1.56 -5.35
N LEU A 117 18.10 1.69 -6.68
CA LEU A 117 17.86 0.58 -7.62
C LEU A 117 19.16 -0.24 -7.76
N GLU A 118 19.08 -1.53 -8.16
CA GLU A 118 20.23 -2.45 -8.28
C GLU A 118 21.37 -1.90 -9.17
N GLY A 119 21.12 -0.94 -10.07
CA GLY A 119 22.15 -0.33 -10.93
C GLY A 119 22.79 0.96 -10.43
N TYR A 120 22.35 1.51 -9.29
CA TYR A 120 22.84 2.78 -8.73
C TYR A 120 23.56 2.62 -7.38
N VAL A 121 23.83 1.37 -6.99
CA VAL A 121 24.69 1.11 -5.84
C VAL A 121 26.11 1.49 -6.26
N ARG A 122 26.65 2.56 -5.68
CA ARG A 122 28.01 3.02 -5.95
C ARG A 122 28.95 1.89 -5.50
N GLN A 123 29.56 1.18 -6.46
CA GLN A 123 30.66 0.25 -6.20
C GLN A 123 31.89 1.00 -5.69
#